data_AF-A0A4V3RPG0-F1
#
_entry.id   AF-A0A4V3RPG0-F1
#
_cell.length_a   1.000
_cell.length_b   1.000
_cell.length_c   1.000
_cell.angle_alpha   90.00
_cell.angle_beta   90.00
_cell.angle_gamma   90.00
#
_symmetry.space_group_name_H-M   'P 1'
#
loop_
_entity.id
_entity.type
_entity.pdbx_description
1 polymer ?
#
loop_
_entity_poly.entity_id
_entity_poly.type
_entity_poly.pdbx_seq_one_letter_code
_entity_poly.pdbx_strand_id
1 'polypeptide(L)' 'MSKVSKAQQRATEKYQAKNKEQQRVYRYRSYARKFIRDIANENDLKELQESIEQRLKEIQKASS' A
#
# COMPACT_ATOMS: atom_id res chain seq x y z
N MET A 1 24.39 13.51 -4.07
CA MET A 1 23.24 13.28 -3.17
C MET A 1 23.42 14.14 -1.93
N SER A 2 22.48 15.03 -1.61
CA SER A 2 22.57 15.89 -0.42
C SER A 2 22.34 15.04 0.85
N LYS A 3 23.26 15.14 1.80
CA LYS A 3 23.07 14.54 3.13
C LYS A 3 21.97 15.33 3.85
N VAL A 4 20.87 14.65 4.13
CA VAL A 4 19.77 15.16 4.95
C VAL A 4 20.33 15.50 6.33
N SER A 5 20.06 16.71 6.84
CA SER A 5 20.53 17.12 8.16
C SER A 5 19.92 16.24 9.26
N LYS A 6 20.63 16.03 10.37
CA LYS A 6 20.11 15.31 11.55
C LYS A 6 18.77 15.90 12.04
N ALA A 7 18.57 17.20 11.89
CA ALA A 7 17.32 17.87 12.23
C ALA A 7 16.16 17.49 11.29
N GLN A 8 16.43 17.43 9.98
CA GLN A 8 15.46 17.00 8.97
C GLN A 8 15.11 15.52 9.17
N GLN A 9 16.09 14.68 9.47
CA GLN A 9 15.88 13.26 9.76
C GLN A 9 14.94 13.06 10.95
N ARG A 10 15.17 13.76 12.07
CA ARG A 10 14.28 13.72 13.25
C ARG A 10 12.86 14.22 12.95
N ALA A 11 12.73 15.27 12.12
CA ALA A 11 11.43 15.78 11.70
C ALA A 11 10.66 14.76 10.84
N THR A 12 11.36 14.11 9.91
CA THR A 12 10.81 13.02 9.10
C THR A 12 10.40 11.85 9.99
N GLU A 13 11.24 11.41 10.92
CA GLU A 13 10.93 10.33 11.86
C GLU A 13 9.68 10.63 12.70
N LYS A 14 9.55 11.86 13.22
CA LYS A 14 8.37 12.28 13.99
C LYS A 14 7.10 12.31 13.13
N TYR A 15 7.20 12.78 11.89
CA TYR A 15 6.08 12.76 10.95
C TYR A 15 5.70 11.34 10.55
N GLN A 16 6.68 10.47 10.27
CA GLN A 16 6.46 9.06 9.99
C GLN A 16 5.81 8.34 11.18
N ALA A 17 6.24 8.67 12.40
CA ALA A 17 5.67 8.09 13.62
C ALA A 17 4.20 8.46 13.84
N LYS A 18 3.79 9.67 13.46
CA LYS A 18 2.40 10.13 13.54
C LYS A 18 1.53 9.59 12.39
N ASN A 19 2.12 9.26 11.24
CA ASN A 19 1.41 8.83 10.03
C ASN A 19 1.70 7.37 9.65
N LYS A 20 2.06 6.52 10.62
CA LYS A 20 2.48 5.14 10.39
C LYS A 20 1.45 4.35 9.57
N GLU A 21 0.16 4.53 9.88
CA GLU A 21 -0.92 3.82 9.18
C GLU A 21 -1.08 4.27 7.73
N GLN A 22 -1.07 5.57 7.47
CA GLN A 22 -1.14 6.10 6.11
C GLN A 22 0.06 5.64 5.26
N GLN A 23 1.25 5.64 5.86
CA GLN A 23 2.46 5.14 5.18
C GLN A 23 2.44 3.64 4.97
N ARG A 24 1.81 2.89 5.88
CA ARG A 24 1.58 1.46 5.72
C ARG A 24 0.70 1.24 4.49
N VAL A 25 -0.44 1.92 4.38
CA VAL A 25 -1.33 1.86 3.21
C VAL A 25 -0.59 2.23 1.93
N TYR A 26 0.17 3.32 1.92
CA TYR A 26 0.93 3.74 0.74
C TYR A 26 1.94 2.68 0.28
N ARG A 27 2.70 2.11 1.21
CA ARG A 27 3.68 1.05 0.91
C ARG A 27 3.01 -0.18 0.30
N TYR A 28 1.96 -0.70 0.93
CA TYR A 28 1.25 -1.86 0.40
C TYR A 28 0.60 -1.58 -0.95
N ARG A 29 0.02 -0.40 -1.18
CA ARG A 29 -0.50 -0.01 -2.50
C ARG A 29 0.60 0.01 -3.55
N SER A 30 1.77 0.55 -3.23
CA SER A 30 2.91 0.57 -4.16
C SER A 30 3.41 -0.83 -4.48
N TYR A 31 3.50 -1.71 -3.47
CA TYR A 31 3.93 -3.10 -3.66
C TYR A 31 2.93 -3.89 -4.48
N ALA A 32 1.63 -3.76 -4.22
CA ALA A 32 0.58 -4.39 -5.01
C ALA A 32 0.67 -3.97 -6.49
N ARG A 33 0.82 -2.66 -6.77
CA ARG A 33 0.99 -2.18 -8.15
C ARG A 33 2.22 -2.76 -8.83
N LYS A 34 3.36 -2.79 -8.14
CA LYS A 34 4.60 -3.36 -8.68
C LYS A 34 4.43 -4.85 -8.96
N PHE A 35 3.82 -5.57 -8.04
CA PHE A 35 3.58 -7.00 -8.18
C PHE A 35 2.70 -7.30 -9.41
N ILE A 36 1.53 -6.66 -9.49
CA ILE A 36 0.58 -6.83 -10.60
C ILE A 36 1.22 -6.47 -11.95
N ARG A 37 2.04 -5.41 -12.00
CA ARG A 37 2.61 -4.91 -13.26
C ARG A 37 3.83 -5.71 -13.72
N ASP A 38 4.73 -6.05 -12.80
CA ASP A 38 6.09 -6.46 -13.16
C ASP A 38 6.44 -7.91 -12.73
N ILE A 39 5.66 -8.54 -11.86
CA ILE A 39 6.06 -9.80 -11.19
C ILE A 39 5.02 -10.92 -11.39
N ALA A 40 3.73 -10.59 -11.27
CA ALA A 40 2.64 -11.56 -11.24
C ALA A 40 2.53 -12.35 -12.54
N ASN A 41 2.28 -13.65 -12.43
CA ASN A 41 1.87 -14.49 -13.54
C ASN A 41 0.34 -14.49 -13.71
N GLU A 42 -0.16 -15.14 -14.76
CA GLU A 42 -1.60 -15.17 -15.06
C GLU A 42 -2.46 -15.71 -13.92
N ASN A 43 -2.01 -16.77 -13.23
CA ASN A 43 -2.76 -17.35 -12.12
C ASN A 43 -2.81 -16.40 -10.92
N ASP A 44 -1.67 -15.76 -10.59
CA ASP A 44 -1.62 -14.76 -9.52
C ASP A 44 -2.62 -13.62 -9.78
N LEU A 45 -2.71 -13.17 -11.04
CA LEU A 45 -3.63 -12.10 -11.44
C LEU A 45 -5.10 -12.52 -11.30
N LYS A 46 -5.44 -13.77 -11.68
CA LYS A 46 -6.79 -14.31 -11.52
C LYS A 46 -7.19 -14.42 -10.05
N GLU A 47 -6.31 -14.95 -9.20
CA GLU A 47 -6.56 -15.06 -7.76
C GLU A 47 -6.74 -13.66 -7.10
N LEU A 48 -5.91 -12.70 -7.49
CA LEU A 48 -6.04 -11.31 -7.02
C LEU A 48 -7.36 -10.69 -7.47
N GLN A 49 -7.80 -10.95 -8.70
CA GLN A 49 -9.08 -10.45 -9.19
C GLN A 49 -10.26 -10.99 -8.37
N GLU A 50 -10.31 -12.30 -8.13
CA GLU A 50 -11.35 -12.92 -7.31
C GLU A 50 -11.38 -12.34 -5.88
N SER A 51 -10.20 -12.15 -5.29
CA SER A 51 -10.04 -11.55 -3.96
C SER A 51 -10.56 -10.11 -3.91
N ILE A 52 -10.28 -9.31 -4.95
CA ILE A 52 -10.76 -7.93 -5.07
C ILE A 52 -12.29 -7.90 -5.20
N GLU A 53 -12.85 -8.75 -6.07
CA GLU A 53 -14.30 -8.84 -6.27
C GLU A 53 -15.03 -9.21 -4.98
N GLN A 54 -14.52 -10.20 -4.23
CA GLN A 54 -15.09 -10.60 -2.96
C GLN A 54 -15.06 -9.45 -1.94
N ARG A 55 -13.95 -8.72 -1.84
CA ARG A 55 -13.82 -7.59 -0.92
C ARG A 55 -14.79 -6.45 -1.26
N LEU A 56 -14.97 -6.14 -2.55
CA LEU A 56 -15.93 -5.13 -3.00
C LEU A 56 -17.37 -5.52 -2.64
N LYS A 57 -17.73 -6.81 -2.80
CA LYS A 57 -19.05 -7.32 -2.40
C LYS A 57 -19.29 -7.16 -0.89
N GLU A 58 -18.30 -7.46 -0.06
CA GLU A 58 -18.40 -7.25 1.40
C GLU A 58 -18.61 -5.79 1.77
N ILE A 59 -17.87 -4.87 1.13
CA ILE A 59 -18.01 -3.42 1.38
C ILE A 59 -19.41 -2.93 0.95
N GLN A 60 -19.90 -3.40 -0.21
CA GLN A 60 -21.23 -3.04 -0.70
C GLN A 60 -22.34 -3.54 0.24
N LYS A 61 -22.22 -4.78 0.74
CA LYS A 61 -23.14 -5.35 1.73
C LYS A 61 -23.12 -4.59 3.05
N ALA A 62 -21.95 -4.13 3.51
CA ALA A 62 -21.84 -3.34 4.73
C ALA A 62 -22.39 -1.91 4.59
N SER A 63 -22.58 -1.44 3.34
CA SER A 63 -23.08 -0.09 3.02
C SER A 63 -24.57 -0.08 2.65
N SER A 64 -25.20 -1.26 2.56
CA SER A 64 -26.63 -1.47 2.24
C SER A 64 -27.39 -1.87 3.50
#